data_AF-A0A533UUC3-F1
#
_entry.id   AF-A0A533UUC3-F1
#
_cell.length_a   1.000
_cell.length_b   1.000
_cell.length_c   1.000
_cell.angle_alpha   90.00
_cell.angle_beta   90.00
_cell.angle_gamma   90.00
#
_symmetry.space_group_name_H-M   'P 1'
#
loop_
_entity.id
_entity.type
_entity.pdbx_description
1 polymer ?
#
loop_
_entity_poly.entity_id
_entity_poly.type
_entity_poly.pdbx_seq_one_letter_code
_entity_poly.pdbx_strand_id
1 'polypeptide(L)'
;TIVDDLSQNKYPHDIEGGFLKVQNHARKVLSVVKSIENSIILNKNLAYVQINSELPSSMVVNFVLGISGKPVALVYKTKVDINSCIISIRGSNECKVHLGRIVNSLSSVLSGSGGGHEKACGAVIPKDKLWEFIKQLDKKTR
;
A
#
# COMPACT_ATOMS: atom_id res chain seq x y z
N THR A 1 -19.90 -11.73 15.26
CA THR A 1 -18.94 -11.40 14.17
C THR A 1 -17.72 -12.32 14.30
N ILE A 2 -16.83 -12.40 13.29
CA ILE A 2 -15.59 -13.20 13.43
C ILE A 2 -14.79 -12.77 14.68
N VAL A 3 -14.78 -11.46 14.99
CA VAL A 3 -14.13 -10.91 16.18
C VAL A 3 -14.77 -11.44 17.47
N ASP A 4 -16.10 -11.51 17.52
CA ASP A 4 -16.81 -12.04 18.69
C ASP A 4 -16.51 -13.51 18.89
N ASP A 5 -16.55 -14.34 17.84
CA ASP A 5 -16.23 -15.77 17.92
C ASP A 5 -14.80 -16.01 18.42
N LEU A 6 -13.82 -15.25 17.89
CA LEU A 6 -12.44 -15.31 18.34
C LEU A 6 -12.27 -14.85 19.80
N SER A 7 -13.02 -13.82 20.23
CA SER A 7 -12.97 -13.35 21.62
C SER A 7 -13.51 -14.37 22.62
N GLN A 8 -14.37 -15.28 22.15
CA GLN A 8 -14.87 -16.42 22.92
C GLN A 8 -14.00 -17.68 22.76
N ASN A 9 -12.75 -17.53 22.32
CA ASN A 9 -11.78 -18.62 22.10
C ASN A 9 -12.23 -19.71 21.11
N LYS A 10 -13.20 -19.43 20.23
CA LYS A 10 -13.49 -20.37 19.13
C LYS A 10 -12.32 -20.38 18.15
N TYR A 11 -11.87 -21.57 17.76
CA TYR A 11 -10.82 -21.66 16.76
C TYR A 11 -11.34 -21.23 15.38
N PRO A 12 -10.48 -20.73 14.48
CA PRO A 12 -10.91 -20.30 13.14
C PRO A 12 -11.69 -21.35 12.33
N HIS A 13 -11.45 -22.65 12.55
CA HIS A 13 -12.17 -23.75 11.89
C HIS A 13 -13.56 -24.03 12.48
N ASP A 14 -13.83 -23.56 13.69
CA ASP A 14 -15.13 -23.68 14.38
C ASP A 14 -16.07 -22.50 14.10
N ILE A 15 -15.59 -21.47 13.38
CA ILE A 15 -16.38 -20.28 13.06
C ILE A 15 -17.38 -20.63 11.96
N GLU A 16 -18.66 -20.53 12.29
CA GLU A 16 -19.73 -20.80 11.34
C GLU A 16 -19.66 -19.89 10.11
N GLY A 17 -19.71 -20.52 8.93
CA GLY A 17 -19.53 -19.86 7.64
C GLY A 17 -18.14 -19.25 7.43
N GLY A 18 -17.16 -19.56 8.27
CA GLY A 18 -15.78 -19.04 8.22
C GLY A 18 -15.12 -19.30 6.87
N PHE A 19 -15.17 -20.55 6.38
CA PHE A 19 -14.64 -20.93 5.07
C PHE A 19 -15.24 -20.12 3.92
N LEU A 20 -16.56 -19.92 3.91
CA LEU A 20 -17.24 -19.15 2.87
C LEU A 20 -16.83 -17.67 2.90
N LYS A 21 -16.70 -17.08 4.10
CA LYS A 21 -16.22 -15.70 4.28
C LYS A 21 -14.79 -15.54 3.74
N VAL A 22 -13.90 -16.47 4.07
CA VAL A 22 -12.51 -16.49 3.58
C VAL A 22 -12.47 -16.66 2.06
N GLN A 23 -13.23 -17.60 1.51
CA GLN A 23 -13.29 -17.82 0.06
C GLN A 23 -13.77 -16.57 -0.69
N ASN A 24 -14.83 -15.91 -0.19
CA ASN A 24 -15.33 -14.68 -0.78
C ASN A 24 -14.31 -13.53 -0.67
N HIS A 25 -13.60 -13.42 0.45
CA HIS A 25 -12.53 -12.45 0.59
C HIS A 25 -11.37 -12.71 -0.39
N ALA A 26 -10.94 -13.96 -0.54
CA ALA A 26 -9.89 -14.35 -1.49
C ALA A 26 -10.28 -14.03 -2.94
N ARG A 27 -11.54 -14.26 -3.34
CA ARG A 27 -12.05 -13.86 -4.66
C ARG A 27 -11.99 -12.34 -4.88
N LYS A 28 -12.36 -11.54 -3.86
CA LYS A 28 -12.26 -10.09 -3.91
C LYS A 28 -10.80 -9.64 -4.07
N VAL A 29 -9.88 -10.22 -3.31
CA VAL A 29 -8.44 -9.95 -3.42
C VAL A 29 -7.95 -10.25 -4.83
N LEU A 30 -8.24 -11.45 -5.36
CA LEU A 30 -7.83 -11.84 -6.70
C LEU A 30 -8.37 -10.89 -7.79
N SER A 31 -9.64 -10.48 -7.69
CA SER A 31 -10.25 -9.54 -8.63
C SER A 31 -9.52 -8.20 -8.66
N VAL A 32 -9.12 -7.67 -7.50
CA VAL A 32 -8.37 -6.41 -7.41
C VAL A 32 -6.93 -6.59 -7.90
N VAL A 33 -6.27 -7.71 -7.58
CA VAL A 33 -4.91 -7.98 -8.05
C VAL A 33 -4.87 -8.06 -9.58
N LYS A 34 -5.82 -8.78 -10.20
CA LYS A 34 -5.93 -8.85 -11.66
C LYS A 34 -6.20 -7.50 -12.31
N SER A 35 -6.99 -6.63 -11.68
CA SER A 35 -7.31 -5.32 -12.26
C SER A 35 -6.14 -4.34 -12.19
N ILE A 36 -5.25 -4.47 -11.20
CA ILE A 36 -4.10 -3.56 -11.06
C ILE A 36 -2.89 -3.97 -11.89
N GLU A 37 -2.71 -5.25 -12.24
CA GLU A 37 -1.51 -5.76 -12.96
C GLU A 37 -1.11 -4.91 -14.17
N ASN A 38 -2.08 -4.57 -15.03
CA ASN A 38 -1.84 -3.78 -16.24
C ASN A 38 -1.72 -2.26 -16.00
N SER A 39 -1.92 -1.80 -14.77
CA SER A 39 -1.88 -0.38 -14.39
C SER A 39 -0.66 -0.01 -13.53
N ILE A 40 0.19 -0.99 -13.20
CA ILE A 40 1.43 -0.75 -12.46
C ILE A 40 2.40 0.00 -13.37
N ILE A 41 2.84 1.17 -12.91
CA ILE A 41 3.87 1.96 -13.58
C ILE A 41 5.21 1.66 -12.93
N LEU A 42 6.23 1.42 -13.76
CA LEU A 42 7.57 1.03 -13.34
C LEU A 42 8.55 2.18 -13.57
N ASN A 43 9.17 2.64 -12.49
CA ASN A 43 10.36 3.50 -12.53
C ASN A 43 11.63 2.67 -12.29
N LYS A 44 12.74 3.33 -12.01
CA LYS A 44 14.04 2.66 -11.81
C LYS A 44 14.01 1.74 -10.59
N ASN A 45 13.62 2.29 -9.44
CA ASN A 45 13.61 1.62 -8.13
C ASN A 45 12.18 1.45 -7.58
N LEU A 46 11.23 2.22 -8.10
CA LEU A 46 9.87 2.30 -7.59
C LEU A 46 8.87 1.74 -8.61
N ALA A 47 7.95 0.89 -8.15
CA ALA A 47 6.70 0.61 -8.85
C ALA A 47 5.55 1.36 -8.17
N TYR A 48 4.59 1.86 -8.92
CA TYR A 48 3.43 2.51 -8.31
C TYR A 48 2.13 2.36 -9.08
N VAL A 49 1.02 2.49 -8.37
CA VAL A 49 -0.32 2.41 -8.95
C VAL A 49 -1.34 3.21 -8.14
N GLN A 50 -2.29 3.83 -8.82
CA GLN A 50 -3.49 4.39 -8.21
C GLN A 50 -4.53 3.29 -8.07
N ILE A 51 -5.18 3.18 -6.90
CA ILE A 51 -6.29 2.26 -6.72
C ILE A 51 -7.58 2.99 -6.37
N ASN A 52 -8.68 2.49 -6.91
CA ASN A 52 -10.05 2.88 -6.55
C ASN A 52 -10.78 1.61 -6.08
N SER A 53 -10.22 0.94 -5.06
CA SER A 53 -10.72 -0.33 -4.53
C SER A 53 -11.12 -0.18 -3.06
N GLU A 54 -12.04 -1.01 -2.60
CA GLU A 54 -12.39 -1.16 -1.19
C GLU A 54 -11.26 -1.81 -0.36
N LEU A 55 -10.32 -2.53 -0.99
CA LEU A 55 -9.22 -3.17 -0.27
C LEU A 55 -8.28 -2.13 0.37
N PRO A 56 -7.70 -2.43 1.54
CA PRO A 56 -6.70 -1.58 2.15
C PRO A 56 -5.47 -1.39 1.25
N SER A 57 -5.01 -0.15 1.09
CA SER A 57 -3.81 0.15 0.29
C SER A 57 -2.58 -0.62 0.80
N SER A 58 -2.51 -0.86 2.12
CA SER A 58 -1.45 -1.60 2.80
C SER A 58 -1.39 -3.09 2.44
N MET A 59 -2.50 -3.67 1.99
CA MET A 59 -2.58 -5.02 1.43
C MET A 59 -2.18 -5.00 -0.04
N VAL A 60 -2.77 -4.09 -0.82
CA VAL A 60 -2.54 -4.03 -2.27
C VAL A 60 -1.08 -3.76 -2.62
N VAL A 61 -0.39 -2.90 -1.86
CA VAL A 61 1.02 -2.56 -2.11
C VAL A 61 1.96 -3.77 -2.01
N ASN A 62 1.63 -4.80 -1.22
CA ASN A 62 2.44 -6.03 -1.16
C ASN A 62 2.36 -6.82 -2.49
N PHE A 63 1.19 -6.84 -3.13
CA PHE A 63 1.04 -7.46 -4.45
C PHE A 63 1.80 -6.66 -5.51
N VAL A 64 1.70 -5.33 -5.48
CA VAL A 64 2.46 -4.47 -6.42
C VAL A 64 3.97 -4.68 -6.25
N LEU A 65 4.45 -4.81 -5.02
CA LEU A 65 5.86 -5.13 -4.74
C LEU A 65 6.26 -6.47 -5.36
N GLY A 66 5.48 -7.53 -5.09
CA GLY A 66 5.77 -8.87 -5.63
C GLY A 66 5.70 -8.95 -7.15
N ILE A 67 4.68 -8.34 -7.76
CA ILE A 67 4.47 -8.35 -9.22
C ILE A 67 5.55 -7.56 -9.94
N SER A 68 5.94 -6.40 -9.41
CA SER A 68 6.86 -5.49 -10.10
C SER A 68 8.32 -5.93 -10.08
N GLY A 69 8.72 -6.75 -9.10
CA GLY A 69 10.12 -7.09 -8.85
C GLY A 69 11.01 -5.88 -8.50
N LYS A 70 10.41 -4.73 -8.18
CA LYS A 70 11.13 -3.51 -7.81
C LYS A 70 11.44 -3.51 -6.31
N PRO A 71 12.53 -2.84 -5.87
CA PRO A 71 12.87 -2.78 -4.46
C PRO A 71 11.84 -2.00 -3.63
N VAL A 72 11.05 -1.13 -4.24
CA VAL A 72 10.01 -0.34 -3.56
C VAL A 72 8.73 -0.33 -4.37
N ALA A 73 7.59 -0.43 -3.69
CA ALA A 73 6.27 -0.26 -4.26
C ALA A 73 5.47 0.79 -3.51
N LEU A 74 4.65 1.54 -4.24
CA LEU A 74 3.77 2.59 -3.74
C LEU A 74 2.35 2.40 -4.29
N VAL A 75 1.36 2.46 -3.41
CA VAL A 75 -0.06 2.49 -3.78
C VAL A 75 -0.67 3.75 -3.21
N TYR A 76 -1.47 4.46 -4.01
CA TYR A 76 -2.18 5.63 -3.53
C TYR A 76 -3.67 5.63 -3.87
N LYS A 77 -4.46 6.30 -3.01
CA LYS A 77 -5.86 6.64 -3.22
C LYS A 77 -6.02 8.15 -3.16
N THR A 78 -6.78 8.73 -4.08
CA THR A 78 -7.13 10.14 -4.02
C THR A 78 -8.33 10.36 -3.10
N LYS A 79 -8.21 11.33 -2.19
CA LYS A 79 -9.25 11.81 -1.29
C LYS A 79 -9.63 13.22 -1.68
N VAL A 80 -10.77 13.33 -2.37
CA VAL A 80 -11.24 14.59 -2.96
C VAL A 80 -11.63 15.60 -1.87
N ASP A 81 -12.19 15.11 -0.77
CA ASP A 81 -12.60 15.86 0.42
C ASP A 81 -11.48 16.67 1.07
N ILE A 82 -10.26 16.13 1.09
CA ILE A 82 -9.07 16.78 1.65
C ILE A 82 -8.03 17.15 0.58
N ASN A 83 -8.42 17.13 -0.70
CA ASN A 83 -7.57 17.37 -1.87
C ASN A 83 -6.16 16.71 -1.78
N SER A 84 -6.10 15.47 -1.29
CA SER A 84 -4.86 14.79 -0.97
C SER A 84 -4.85 13.34 -1.44
N CYS A 85 -3.68 12.74 -1.50
CA CYS A 85 -3.46 11.33 -1.79
C CYS A 85 -3.00 10.61 -0.53
N ILE A 86 -3.70 9.54 -0.15
CA ILE A 86 -3.28 8.63 0.91
C ILE A 86 -2.42 7.54 0.29
N ILE A 87 -1.20 7.40 0.77
CA ILE A 87 -0.14 6.58 0.19
C ILE A 87 0.27 5.48 1.17
N SER A 88 0.41 4.26 0.67
CA SER A 88 1.06 3.14 1.35
C SER A 88 2.28 2.69 0.57
N ILE A 89 3.39 2.45 1.25
CA ILE A 89 4.68 2.14 0.64
C ILE A 89 5.30 0.91 1.32
N ARG A 90 5.86 0.01 0.50
CA ARG A 90 6.60 -1.16 0.97
C ARG A 90 7.96 -1.25 0.29
N GLY A 91 8.95 -1.70 1.05
CA GLY A 91 10.27 -2.08 0.55
C GLY A 91 10.42 -3.59 0.59
N SER A 92 11.10 -4.15 -0.41
CA SER A 92 11.55 -5.53 -0.42
C SER A 92 12.82 -5.70 0.43
N ASN A 93 13.43 -6.89 0.39
CA ASN A 93 14.71 -7.13 1.04
C ASN A 93 15.88 -6.44 0.33
N GLU A 94 15.72 -6.10 -0.95
CA GLU A 94 16.68 -5.34 -1.75
C GLU A 94 16.64 -3.83 -1.43
N CYS A 95 15.60 -3.35 -0.74
CA CYS A 95 15.54 -1.97 -0.26
C CYS A 95 16.49 -1.76 0.92
N LYS A 96 17.62 -1.08 0.67
CA LYS A 96 18.69 -0.87 1.66
C LYS A 96 18.56 0.43 2.45
N VAL A 97 17.52 1.21 2.18
CA VAL A 97 17.29 2.52 2.80
C VAL A 97 16.16 2.45 3.82
N HIS A 98 16.18 3.33 4.82
CA HIS A 98 15.08 3.42 5.77
C HIS A 98 13.92 4.24 5.18
N LEU A 99 12.94 3.56 4.56
CA LEU A 99 11.83 4.20 3.86
C LEU A 99 11.05 5.18 4.75
N GLY A 100 10.74 4.80 5.99
CA GLY A 100 10.01 5.68 6.92
C GLY A 100 10.67 7.05 7.13
N ARG A 101 12.01 7.12 7.22
CA ARG A 101 12.75 8.38 7.37
C ARG A 101 12.72 9.22 6.09
N ILE A 102 12.93 8.57 4.94
CA ILE A 102 12.86 9.23 3.63
C ILE A 102 11.47 9.81 3.39
N VAL A 103 10.42 9.01 3.62
CA VAL A 103 9.04 9.40 3.42
C VAL A 103 8.62 10.52 4.36
N ASN A 104 9.03 10.46 5.64
CA ASN A 104 8.81 11.55 6.58
C ASN A 104 9.40 12.87 6.05
N SER A 105 10.71 12.87 5.74
CA SER A 105 11.39 14.05 5.22
C SER A 105 10.75 14.60 3.94
N LEU A 106 10.44 13.74 2.95
CA LEU A 106 9.81 14.15 1.70
C LEU A 106 8.41 14.72 1.91
N SER A 107 7.60 14.06 2.74
CA SER A 107 6.23 14.48 3.01
C SER A 107 6.21 15.85 3.69
N SER A 108 7.08 16.12 4.67
CA SER A 108 7.16 17.40 5.35
C SER A 108 7.55 18.55 4.42
N VAL A 109 8.48 18.32 3.48
CA VAL A 109 8.88 19.33 2.48
C VAL A 109 7.74 19.66 1.50
N LEU A 110 6.87 18.68 1.20
CA LEU A 110 5.78 18.82 0.26
C LEU A 110 4.44 19.15 0.93
N SER A 111 4.48 19.75 2.13
CA SER A 111 3.28 20.13 2.92
C SER A 111 2.33 18.95 3.19
N GLY A 112 2.87 17.74 3.29
CA GLY A 112 2.18 16.53 3.68
C GLY A 112 2.66 16.01 5.04
N SER A 113 2.28 14.76 5.34
CA SER A 113 2.73 14.05 6.54
C SER A 113 2.97 12.59 6.20
N GLY A 114 3.92 11.95 6.87
CA GLY A 114 4.30 10.57 6.57
C GLY A 114 5.40 10.04 7.46
N GLY A 115 5.60 8.73 7.40
CA GLY A 115 6.58 8.02 8.22
C GLY A 115 6.28 6.53 8.33
N GLY A 116 7.06 5.84 9.16
CA GLY A 116 6.89 4.41 9.44
C GLY A 116 8.22 3.70 9.68
N HIS A 117 8.21 2.39 9.48
CA HIS A 117 9.36 1.51 9.61
C HIS A 117 10.27 1.55 8.37
N GLU A 118 11.40 0.87 8.46
CA GLU A 118 12.40 0.77 7.39
C GLU A 118 11.84 0.23 6.07
N LYS A 119 10.92 -0.74 6.10
CA LYS A 119 10.33 -1.39 4.92
C LYS A 119 8.84 -1.13 4.72
N ALA A 120 8.23 -0.34 5.61
CA ALA A 120 6.79 -0.24 5.73
C ALA A 120 6.39 1.14 6.24
N CYS A 121 5.85 1.97 5.35
CA CYS A 121 5.51 3.35 5.69
C CYS A 121 4.32 3.85 4.89
N GLY A 122 3.83 5.03 5.24
CA GLY A 122 2.74 5.70 4.54
C GLY A 122 2.90 7.21 4.59
N ALA A 123 2.09 7.89 3.79
CA ALA A 123 2.03 9.33 3.75
C ALA A 123 0.66 9.84 3.30
N VAL A 124 0.37 11.09 3.62
CA VAL A 124 -0.69 11.90 3.03
C VAL A 124 0.00 13.07 2.32
N ILE A 125 -0.20 13.17 1.01
CA ILE A 125 0.48 14.16 0.15
C ILE A 125 -0.58 14.98 -0.60
N PRO A 126 -0.47 16.32 -0.67
CA PRO A 126 -1.35 17.13 -1.51
C PRO A 126 -1.39 16.62 -2.95
N LYS A 127 -2.58 16.63 -3.57
CA LYS A 127 -2.78 16.03 -4.90
C LYS A 127 -1.87 16.63 -5.98
N ASP A 128 -1.61 17.92 -5.92
CA ASP A 128 -0.74 18.67 -6.83
C ASP A 128 0.76 18.36 -6.63
N LYS A 129 1.15 17.77 -5.49
CA LYS A 129 2.53 17.40 -5.16
C LYS A 129 2.84 15.92 -5.32
N LEU A 130 1.85 15.09 -5.66
CA LEU A 130 2.02 13.64 -5.78
C LEU A 130 3.15 13.25 -6.76
N TRP A 131 3.18 13.84 -7.95
CA TRP A 131 4.18 13.51 -8.96
C TRP A 131 5.60 13.86 -8.53
N GLU A 132 5.74 15.00 -7.84
CA GLU A 132 7.01 15.40 -7.26
C GLU A 132 7.45 14.41 -6.17
N PHE A 133 6.54 14.00 -5.29
CA PHE A 133 6.80 12.99 -4.26
C PHE A 133 7.29 11.67 -4.86
N ILE A 134 6.58 11.12 -5.86
CA ILE A 134 6.94 9.86 -6.53
C ILE A 134 8.33 9.95 -7.17
N LYS A 135 8.62 11.07 -7.86
CA LYS A 135 9.92 11.30 -8.51
C LYS A 135 11.05 11.41 -7.49
N GLN A 136 10.84 12.10 -6.38
CA GLN A 136 11.86 12.24 -5.33
C GLN A 136 12.08 10.92 -4.58
N LEU A 137 11.01 10.16 -4.33
CA LEU A 137 11.09 8.85 -3.69
C LEU A 137 11.94 7.88 -4.53
N ASP A 138 11.63 7.71 -5.82
CA ASP A 138 12.37 6.81 -6.73
C ASP A 138 13.88 7.12 -6.77
N LYS A 139 14.24 8.42 -6.72
CA LYS A 139 15.65 8.86 -6.66
C LYS A 139 16.33 8.54 -5.34
N LYS A 140 15.62 8.65 -4.21
CA LYS A 140 16.17 8.44 -2.86
C LYS A 140 16.18 6.96 -2.44
N THR A 141 15.49 6.09 -3.16
CA THR A 141 15.44 4.64 -2.91
C THR A 141 16.41 3.84 -3.78
N ARG A 142 17.55 4.44 -4.13
CA ARG A 142 18.64 3.76 -4.84
C ARG A 142 19.54 3.00 -3.86
#